data_AF-G2NCY1-F1
#
_entry.id   AF-G2NCY1-F1
#
_cell.length_a   1.000
_cell.length_b   1.000
_cell.length_c   1.000
_cell.angle_alpha   90.00
_cell.angle_beta   90.00
_cell.angle_gamma   90.00
#
_symmetry.space_group_name_H-M   'P 1'
#
loop_
_entity.id
_entity.type
_entity.pdbx_description
1 polymer ?
#
loop_
_entity_poly.entity_id
_entity_poly.type
_entity_poly.pdbx_seq_one_letter_code
_entity_poly.pdbx_strand_id
1 'polypeptide(L)' 'MDRVYEDSPARPDSAARAPAPAHTTSTVERGSFCLARCACGWSGPARRARDRARTDAHDHETAAAG' A
#
# COMPACT_ATOMS: atom_id res chain seq x y z
N MET A 1 0.76 15.53 -53.26
CA MET A 1 1.99 15.43 -52.45
C MET A 1 1.94 16.55 -51.42
N ASP A 2 1.73 16.40 -50.12
CA ASP A 2 1.57 15.25 -49.22
C ASP A 2 0.81 15.74 -47.97
N ARG A 3 0.23 14.79 -47.26
CA ARG A 3 -0.82 14.86 -46.23
C ARG A 3 -0.59 15.91 -45.13
N VAL A 4 -1.65 16.66 -44.83
CA VAL A 4 -1.89 17.30 -43.52
C VAL A 4 -1.78 16.18 -42.47
N TYR A 5 -0.68 16.14 -41.72
CA TYR A 5 -0.56 15.25 -40.57
C TYR A 5 -1.18 15.96 -39.39
N GLU A 6 -2.42 15.57 -39.11
CA GLU A 6 -3.19 15.98 -37.96
C GLU A 6 -2.49 15.45 -36.71
N ASP A 7 -1.62 16.26 -36.12
CA ASP A 7 -1.06 16.00 -34.79
C ASP A 7 -2.15 16.32 -33.77
N SER A 8 -3.14 15.43 -33.66
CA SER A 8 -3.97 15.37 -32.47
C SER A 8 -3.10 14.77 -31.37
N PRO A 9 -2.69 15.53 -30.34
CA PRO A 9 -2.08 14.90 -29.19
C PRO A 9 -3.16 14.02 -28.57
N ALA A 10 -2.95 12.71 -28.67
CA ALA A 10 -3.73 11.72 -27.94
C ALA A 10 -3.86 12.23 -26.50
N ARG A 11 -5.10 12.42 -26.04
CA ARG A 11 -5.36 12.72 -24.63
C ARG A 11 -4.63 11.62 -23.86
N PRO A 12 -3.69 11.94 -22.96
CA PRO A 12 -3.01 10.89 -22.21
C PRO A 12 -4.11 10.09 -21.55
N ASP A 13 -4.20 8.82 -21.95
CA ASP A 13 -5.15 7.86 -21.45
C ASP A 13 -5.27 8.06 -19.95
N SER A 14 -6.50 8.36 -19.53
CA SER A 14 -6.94 8.55 -18.15
C SER A 14 -6.00 7.85 -17.19
N ALA A 15 -5.14 8.63 -16.52
CA ALA A 15 -4.08 8.18 -15.63
C ALA A 15 -4.46 6.83 -15.04
N ALA A 16 -3.94 5.76 -15.66
CA ALA A 16 -4.24 4.40 -15.24
C ALA A 16 -3.96 4.40 -13.75
N ARG A 17 -5.02 4.25 -12.94
CA ARG A 17 -4.96 4.36 -11.48
C ARG A 17 -3.75 3.55 -11.08
N ALA A 18 -2.68 4.23 -10.66
CA ALA A 18 -1.45 3.53 -10.30
C ALA A 18 -1.87 2.41 -9.35
N PRO A 19 -1.38 1.18 -9.54
CA PRO A 19 -1.78 0.07 -8.71
C PRO A 19 -1.66 0.52 -7.25
N ALA A 20 -2.70 0.24 -6.46
CA ALA A 20 -2.69 0.60 -5.05
C ALA A 20 -1.35 0.14 -4.44
N PRO A 21 -0.74 0.96 -3.56
CA PRO A 21 0.58 0.63 -3.02
C PRO A 21 0.53 -0.77 -2.42
N ALA A 22 1.50 -1.62 -2.77
CA ALA A 22 1.56 -2.97 -2.22
C ALA A 22 1.63 -2.87 -0.67
N HIS A 23 0.63 -3.44 0.01
CA HIS A 23 0.53 -3.42 1.46
C HIS A 23 1.45 -4.48 2.07
N THR A 24 2.74 -4.17 2.22
CA THR A 24 3.67 -5.04 2.94
C THR A 24 3.68 -4.70 4.41
N THR A 25 3.30 -5.65 5.26
CA THR A 25 3.27 -5.46 6.71
C THR A 25 4.49 -6.08 7.39
N SER A 26 4.89 -5.49 8.51
CA SER A 26 6.00 -5.93 9.35
C SER A 26 5.68 -5.66 10.81
N THR A 27 6.37 -6.32 11.72
CA THR A 27 6.26 -6.03 13.16
C THR A 27 7.57 -5.48 13.69
N VAL A 28 7.48 -4.49 14.57
CA VAL A 28 8.64 -3.87 15.22
C VAL A 28 8.51 -3.96 16.74
N GLU A 29 9.59 -4.32 17.41
CA GLU A 29 9.66 -4.35 18.87
C GLU A 29 10.17 -2.99 19.41
N ARG A 30 9.55 -2.54 20.50
CA ARG A 30 9.87 -1.32 21.24
C ARG A 30 9.75 -1.65 22.73
N GLY A 31 10.82 -2.21 23.30
CA GLY A 31 10.83 -2.69 24.68
C GLY A 31 9.84 -3.85 24.88
N SER A 32 8.92 -3.71 25.84
CA SER A 32 7.88 -4.72 26.13
C SER A 32 6.67 -4.69 25.17
N PHE A 33 6.74 -3.93 24.08
CA PHE A 33 5.65 -3.78 23.12
C PHE A 33 6.10 -4.16 21.70
N CYS A 34 5.21 -4.81 20.97
CA CYS A 34 5.26 -5.03 19.54
C CYS A 34 4.22 -4.17 18.84
N LEU A 35 4.59 -3.60 17.70
CA LEU A 35 3.73 -2.78 16.85
C LEU A 35 3.72 -3.37 15.44
N ALA A 36 2.56 -3.47 14.82
CA ALA A 36 2.46 -3.69 13.38
C ALA A 36 2.72 -2.39 12.62
N ARG A 37 3.37 -2.45 11.46
CA ARG A 37 3.52 -1.33 10.53
C ARG A 37 3.38 -1.81 9.11
N CYS A 38 2.82 -0.97 8.25
CA CYS A 38 2.70 -1.24 6.83
C CYS A 38 3.50 -0.22 6.02
N ALA A 39 4.02 -0.65 4.86
CA ALA A 39 4.70 0.22 3.91
C ALA A 39 3.80 1.38 3.41
N CYS A 40 2.47 1.26 3.53
CA CYS A 40 1.52 2.33 3.24
C CYS A 40 1.52 3.47 4.28
N GLY A 41 2.26 3.33 5.38
CA GLY A 41 2.33 4.32 6.47
C GLY A 41 1.45 3.98 7.69
N TRP A 42 0.57 2.99 7.59
CA TRP A 42 -0.24 2.55 8.72
C TRP A 42 0.63 1.97 9.84
N SER A 43 0.26 2.26 11.08
CA SER A 43 0.86 1.66 12.28
C SER A 43 -0.24 1.14 13.18
N GLY A 44 -0.13 -0.13 13.54
CA GLY A 44 -1.03 -0.79 14.46
C GLY A 44 -0.79 -0.38 15.91
N PRO A 45 -1.72 -0.75 16.79
CA PRO A 45 -1.63 -0.48 18.22
C PRO A 45 -0.50 -1.24 18.92
N ALA A 46 -0.01 -0.70 20.04
CA ALA A 46 1.02 -1.35 20.85
C ALA A 46 0.47 -2.60 21.56
N ARG A 47 1.06 -3.76 21.30
CA ARG A 47 0.70 -5.04 21.92
C ARG A 47 1.84 -5.61 22.75
N ARG A 48 1.52 -6.15 23.93
CA ARG A 48 2.50 -6.95 24.69
C ARG A 48 2.68 -8.35 24.09
N ALA A 49 1.61 -8.92 23.56
CA ALA A 49 1.65 -10.22 22.89
C ALA A 49 2.11 -10.04 21.43
N ARG A 50 3.25 -10.65 21.10
CA ARG A 50 3.82 -10.60 19.74
C ARG A 50 2.88 -11.18 18.70
N ASP A 51 2.22 -12.29 19.05
CA ASP A 51 1.28 -12.95 18.15
C ASP A 51 0.09 -12.04 17.81
N ARG A 52 -0.42 -11.29 18.79
CA ARG A 52 -1.49 -10.30 18.51
C ARG A 52 -1.03 -9.17 17.59
N ALA A 53 0.21 -8.68 17.74
CA ALA A 53 0.74 -7.69 16.80
C ALA A 53 0.90 -8.26 15.38
N ARG A 54 1.25 -9.55 15.24
CA ARG A 54 1.30 -10.22 13.94
C ARG A 54 -0.09 -10.40 13.34
N THR A 55 -1.10 -10.74 14.14
CA THR A 55 -2.50 -10.76 13.69
C THR A 55 -2.95 -9.38 13.22
N ASP A 56 -2.71 -8.32 14.00
CA ASP A 56 -3.05 -6.94 13.59
C ASP A 56 -2.41 -6.57 12.23
N ALA A 57 -1.19 -7.04 11.96
CA ALA A 57 -0.49 -6.83 10.69
C ALA A 57 -1.17 -7.59 9.53
N HIS A 58 -1.49 -8.87 9.73
CA HIS A 58 -2.13 -9.69 8.71
C HIS A 58 -3.57 -9.23 8.40
N ASP A 59 -4.33 -8.84 9.42
CA ASP A 59 -5.67 -8.30 9.25
C ASP A 59 -5.64 -7.00 8.42
N HIS A 60 -4.63 -6.15 8.61
CA HIS A 60 -4.45 -4.96 7.78
C HIS A 60 -4.05 -5.30 6.34
N GLU A 61 -3.13 -6.25 6.15
CA GLU A 61 -2.71 -6.70 4.81
C GLU A 61 -3.89 -7.26 4.02
N THR A 62 -4.71 -8.10 4.64
CA THR A 62 -5.90 -8.70 4.01
C THR A 62 -6.99 -7.68 3.75
N ALA A 63 -7.27 -6.77 4.69
CA ALA A 63 -8.26 -5.71 4.51
C ALA A 63 -7.88 -4.70 3.42
N ALA A 64 -6.58 -4.50 3.16
CA ALA A 64 -6.11 -3.56 2.16
C ALA A 64 -5.90 -4.18 0.77
N ALA A 65 -5.84 -5.51 0.68
CA ALA A 65 -5.78 -6.24 -0.58
C ALA A 65 -7.16 -6.43 -1.25
N GLY A 66 -8.25 -6.23 -0.50
CA GLY A 66 -9.64 -6.28 -0.98
C GLY A 66 -10.19 -4.90 -1.34
#